data_AF-A0A660A6X3-F1
#
_entry.id   AF-A0A660A6X3-F1
#
_cell.length_a   1.000
_cell.length_b   1.000
_cell.length_c   1.000
_cell.angle_alpha   90.00
_cell.angle_beta   90.00
_cell.angle_gamma   90.00
#
_symmetry.space_group_name_H-M   'P 1'
#
loop_
_entity.id
_entity.type
_entity.pdbx_description
1 polymer ?
#
loop_
_entity_poly.entity_id
_entity_poly.type
_entity_poly.pdbx_seq_one_letter_code
_entity_poly.pdbx_strand_id
1 'polypeptide(L)'
;LRYFNKIKDTIVEEYNQYHPSLIYQVSRVIEARDFVTSRDLPGLLEQDRWIDLKENIVNLKTWLIYNQGKTIAYAWDSRKLSDQEARKKAELELLLM
;
A
#
# COMPACT_ATOMS: atom_id res chain seq x y z
N LEU A 1 -33.95 6.93 -19.67
CA LEU A 1 -33.32 6.77 -18.34
C LEU A 1 -33.04 5.32 -17.90
N ARG A 2 -33.93 4.33 -18.14
CA ARG A 2 -33.75 2.95 -17.64
C ARG A 2 -32.48 2.24 -18.16
N TYR A 3 -32.10 2.47 -19.43
CA TYR A 3 -30.87 1.91 -20.02
C TYR A 3 -29.60 2.51 -19.43
N PHE A 4 -29.59 3.83 -19.18
CA PHE A 4 -28.46 4.50 -18.54
C PHE A 4 -28.25 3.98 -17.12
N ASN A 5 -29.33 3.80 -16.35
CA ASN A 5 -29.24 3.25 -14.99
C ASN A 5 -28.67 1.82 -15.00
N LYS A 6 -29.10 0.96 -15.94
CA LYS A 6 -28.57 -0.41 -16.06
C LYS A 6 -27.06 -0.41 -16.34
N ILE A 7 -26.60 0.42 -17.28
CA ILE A 7 -25.16 0.54 -17.59
C ILE A 7 -24.38 1.05 -16.38
N LYS A 8 -24.89 2.08 -15.70
CA LYS A 8 -24.27 2.64 -14.50
C LYS A 8 -24.13 1.58 -13.40
N ASP A 9 -25.20 0.82 -13.14
CA ASP A 9 -25.20 -0.20 -12.09
C ASP A 9 -24.24 -1.35 -12.42
N THR A 10 -24.16 -1.77 -13.68
CA THR A 10 -23.16 -2.76 -14.15
C THR A 10 -21.72 -2.27 -13.95
N ILE A 11 -21.41 -1.03 -14.31
CA ILE A 11 -20.07 -0.45 -14.12
C ILE A 11 -19.71 -0.41 -12.62
N VAL A 12 -20.65 -0.07 -11.75
CA VAL A 12 -20.42 -0.04 -10.29
C VAL A 12 -20.20 -1.45 -9.74
N GLU A 13 -20.97 -2.44 -10.19
CA GLU A 13 -20.77 -3.85 -9.79
C GLU A 13 -19.41 -4.38 -10.23
N GLU A 14 -19.02 -4.16 -11.49
CA GLU A 14 -17.71 -4.55 -12.01
C GLU A 14 -16.57 -3.86 -11.26
N TYR A 15 -16.71 -2.57 -10.95
CA TYR A 15 -15.73 -1.83 -10.17
C TYR A 15 -15.61 -2.36 -8.73
N ASN A 16 -16.74 -2.66 -8.08
CA ASN A 16 -16.75 -3.21 -6.72
C ASN A 16 -16.18 -4.63 -6.65
N GLN A 17 -16.29 -5.41 -7.74
CA GLN A 17 -15.68 -6.73 -7.85
C GLN A 17 -14.17 -6.64 -8.16
N TYR A 18 -13.75 -5.60 -8.89
CA TYR A 18 -12.35 -5.36 -9.19
C TYR A 18 -11.58 -4.95 -7.93
N HIS A 19 -10.75 -5.86 -7.44
CA HIS A 19 -9.77 -5.57 -6.41
C HIS A 19 -8.43 -5.32 -7.11
N PRO A 20 -7.92 -4.08 -7.15
CA PRO A 20 -6.63 -3.80 -7.77
C PRO A 20 -5.55 -4.66 -7.11
N SER A 21 -4.58 -5.16 -7.88
CA SER A 21 -3.48 -5.94 -7.31
C SER A 21 -2.71 -5.11 -6.28
N LEU A 22 -2.11 -5.76 -5.30
CA LEU A 22 -1.30 -5.08 -4.27
C LEU A 22 -0.19 -4.23 -4.91
N ILE A 23 0.42 -4.73 -5.99
CA ILE A 23 1.41 -4.00 -6.79
C ILE A 23 0.84 -2.67 -7.29
N TYR A 24 -0.36 -2.71 -7.91
CA TYR A 24 -0.99 -1.49 -8.41
C TYR A 24 -1.31 -0.51 -7.28
N GLN A 25 -1.86 -1.00 -6.16
CA GLN A 25 -2.19 -0.16 -5.01
C GLN A 25 -0.94 0.51 -4.42
N VAL A 26 0.13 -0.25 -4.18
CA VAL A 26 1.39 0.28 -3.65
C VAL A 26 2.03 1.26 -4.64
N SER A 27 2.10 0.93 -5.93
CA SER A 27 2.66 1.82 -6.96
C SER A 27 1.94 3.17 -6.96
N ARG A 28 0.60 3.16 -6.95
CA ARG A 28 -0.21 4.39 -6.95
C ARG A 28 0.01 5.26 -5.71
N VAL A 29 0.16 4.65 -4.53
CA VAL A 29 0.39 5.41 -3.30
C VAL A 29 1.82 5.95 -3.26
N ILE A 30 2.81 5.15 -3.67
CA ILE A 30 4.20 5.57 -3.73
C ILE A 30 4.39 6.72 -4.71
N GLU A 31 3.79 6.66 -5.90
CA GLU A 31 3.81 7.79 -6.86
C GLU A 31 3.22 9.09 -6.29
N ALA A 32 2.25 8.97 -5.38
CA ALA A 32 1.55 10.12 -4.81
C ALA A 32 2.17 10.66 -3.51
N ARG A 33 2.76 9.80 -2.68
CA ARG A 33 3.14 10.12 -1.29
C ARG A 33 4.54 9.63 -0.89
N ASP A 34 5.21 8.88 -1.75
CA ASP A 34 6.54 8.27 -1.53
C ASP A 34 6.64 7.29 -0.34
N PHE A 35 5.55 7.08 0.41
CA PHE A 35 5.50 6.26 1.63
C PHE A 35 4.08 5.72 1.87
N VAL A 36 3.99 4.48 2.34
CA VAL A 36 2.73 3.82 2.70
C VAL A 36 2.93 2.79 3.80
N THR A 37 1.92 2.60 4.65
CA THR A 37 1.96 1.63 5.75
C THR A 37 0.87 0.57 5.64
N SER A 38 0.97 -0.50 6.42
CA SER A 38 -0.06 -1.53 6.55
C SER A 38 -1.34 -1.03 7.21
N ARG A 39 -1.34 0.18 7.77
CA ARG A 39 -2.56 0.85 8.22
C ARG A 39 -3.40 1.32 7.03
N ASP A 40 -2.73 1.81 5.98
CA ASP A 40 -3.37 2.24 4.73
C ASP A 40 -3.67 1.05 3.81
N LEU A 41 -2.69 0.14 3.68
CA LEU A 41 -2.74 -1.01 2.80
C LEU A 41 -2.39 -2.30 3.58
N PRO A 42 -3.37 -2.97 4.21
CA PRO A 42 -3.15 -4.16 5.03
C PRO A 42 -2.38 -5.28 4.33
N GLY A 43 -2.50 -5.39 3.01
CA GLY A 43 -1.75 -6.36 2.20
C GLY A 43 -0.22 -6.21 2.27
N LEU A 44 0.31 -5.10 2.79
CA LEU A 44 1.74 -4.98 3.10
C LEU A 44 2.22 -5.95 4.19
N LEU A 45 1.31 -6.51 5.00
CA LEU A 45 1.65 -7.55 5.97
C LEU A 45 1.93 -8.92 5.32
N GLU A 46 1.52 -9.12 4.06
CA GLU A 46 1.80 -10.32 3.25
C GLU A 46 3.26 -10.30 2.77
N GLN A 47 4.19 -10.68 3.65
CA GLN A 47 5.64 -10.62 3.40
C GLN A 47 6.10 -11.46 2.21
N ASP A 48 5.39 -12.54 1.90
CA ASP A 48 5.62 -13.39 0.73
C ASP A 48 5.50 -12.61 -0.59
N ARG A 49 4.66 -11.57 -0.62
CA ARG A 49 4.44 -10.72 -1.80
C ARG A 49 5.44 -9.57 -1.94
N TRP A 50 6.35 -9.41 -0.97
CA TRP A 50 7.32 -8.32 -1.02
C TRP A 50 8.33 -8.49 -2.15
N ILE A 51 8.61 -9.73 -2.55
CA ILE A 51 9.49 -9.99 -3.69
C ILE A 51 8.88 -9.41 -4.97
N ASP A 52 7.60 -9.70 -5.22
CA ASP A 52 6.85 -9.18 -6.36
C ASP A 52 6.80 -7.65 -6.34
N LEU A 53 6.59 -7.04 -5.17
CA LEU A 53 6.57 -5.58 -5.03
C LEU A 53 7.91 -4.95 -5.41
N LYS A 54 9.03 -5.51 -4.94
CA LYS A 54 10.38 -4.99 -5.23
C LYS A 54 10.79 -5.19 -6.68
N GLU A 55 10.34 -6.27 -7.32
CA GLU A 55 10.61 -6.55 -8.73
C GLU A 55 9.80 -5.64 -9.66
N ASN A 56 8.58 -5.27 -9.28
CA ASN A 56 7.68 -4.48 -10.13
C ASN A 56 7.71 -2.97 -9.88
N ILE A 57 8.20 -2.52 -8.72
CA ILE A 57 8.21 -1.10 -8.34
C ILE A 57 9.65 -0.63 -8.12
N VAL A 58 10.13 0.22 -9.02
CA VAL A 58 11.54 0.65 -9.05
C VAL A 58 11.88 1.49 -7.81
N ASN A 59 13.00 1.17 -7.15
CA ASN A 59 13.50 1.82 -5.93
C ASN A 59 12.56 1.69 -4.72
N LEU A 60 11.64 0.73 -4.75
CA LEU A 60 10.83 0.43 -3.60
C LEU A 60 11.65 -0.33 -2.56
N LYS A 61 11.63 0.15 -1.33
CA LYS A 61 12.03 -0.63 -0.16
C LYS A 61 10.80 -0.95 0.68
N THR A 62 10.83 -2.11 1.32
CA THR A 62 9.78 -2.58 2.23
C THR A 62 10.41 -3.12 3.50
N TRP A 63 9.87 -2.73 4.65
CA TRP A 63 10.30 -3.16 5.99
C TRP A 63 9.09 -3.40 6.89
N LEU A 64 9.34 -4.09 8.00
CA LEU A 64 8.37 -4.34 9.05
C LEU A 64 9.01 -4.09 10.41
N ILE A 65 8.27 -3.42 11.28
CA ILE A 65 8.66 -3.17 12.67
C ILE A 65 7.65 -3.83 13.58
N TYR A 66 8.17 -4.50 14.59
CA TYR A 66 7.40 -5.03 15.71
C TYR A 66 7.80 -4.30 16.98
N ASN A 67 6.81 -3.86 17.76
CA ASN A 67 7.03 -3.27 19.08
C ASN A 67 5.86 -3.65 20.01
N GLN A 68 6.18 -4.33 21.11
CA GLN A 68 5.23 -4.64 22.20
C GLN A 68 3.86 -5.20 21.74
N GLY A 69 3.87 -6.21 20.86
CA GLY A 69 2.64 -6.83 20.38
C GLY A 69 1.98 -6.11 19.19
N LYS A 70 2.48 -4.94 18.80
CA LYS A 70 2.04 -4.22 17.59
C LYS A 70 3.04 -4.42 16.45
N THR A 71 2.52 -4.49 15.24
CA THR A 71 3.31 -4.64 14.01
C THR A 71 2.86 -3.63 12.97
N ILE A 72 3.81 -3.02 12.26
CA ILE A 72 3.53 -2.22 11.08
C ILE A 72 4.50 -2.60 9.96
N ALA A 73 3.94 -2.95 8.79
CA ALA A 73 4.71 -3.04 7.56
C ALA A 73 4.63 -1.71 6.82
N TYR A 74 5.68 -1.34 6.11
CA TYR A 74 5.72 -0.09 5.35
C TYR A 74 6.60 -0.21 4.13
N ALA A 75 6.29 0.60 3.12
CA ALA A 75 7.00 0.69 1.87
C ALA A 75 7.30 2.15 1.54
N TRP A 76 8.44 2.43 0.91
CA TRP A 76 8.83 3.78 0.51
C TRP A 76 9.71 3.81 -0.74
N ASP A 77 9.70 4.92 -1.47
CA ASP A 77 10.67 5.18 -2.55
C ASP A 77 11.99 5.59 -1.93
N SER A 78 13.02 4.75 -2.08
CA SER A 78 14.33 4.98 -1.48
C SER A 78 15.12 6.13 -2.10
N ARG A 79 14.64 6.73 -3.19
CA ARG A 79 15.20 7.97 -3.76
C ARG A 79 14.66 9.22 -3.06
N LYS A 80 13.52 9.10 -2.37
CA LYS A 80 12.75 10.21 -1.80
C LYS A 80 12.88 10.28 -0.29
N LEU A 81 12.93 9.11 0.36
CA LEU A 81 13.11 8.99 1.80
C LEU A 81 14.32 8.10 2.09
N SER A 82 15.17 8.57 3.01
CA SER A 82 16.20 7.72 3.59
C SER A 82 15.56 6.64 4.46
N ASP A 83 16.30 5.55 4.64
CA ASP A 83 15.93 4.44 5.50
C ASP A 83 15.59 4.89 6.94
N GLN A 84 16.33 5.87 7.46
CA GLN A 84 16.09 6.42 8.80
C GLN A 84 14.80 7.25 8.88
N GLU A 85 14.50 8.07 7.86
CA GLU A 85 13.27 8.86 7.81
C GLU A 85 12.03 7.97 7.66
N ALA A 86 12.09 6.98 6.76
CA ALA A 86 11.02 6.02 6.57
C ALA A 86 10.74 5.24 7.86
N ARG A 87 11.79 4.77 8.54
CA ARG A 87 11.67 4.08 9.82
C ARG A 87 11.03 4.96 10.89
N LYS A 88 11.50 6.20 11.08
CA LYS A 88 10.93 7.13 12.07
C LYS A 88 9.45 7.40 11.81
N LYS A 89 9.05 7.57 10.55
CA LYS A 89 7.63 7.72 10.17
C LYS A 89 6.80 6.48 10.55
N ALA A 90 7.30 5.29 10.25
CA ALA A 90 6.62 4.03 10.59
C ALA A 90 6.52 3.82 12.11
N GLU A 91 7.57 4.15 12.87
CA GLU A 91 7.55 4.07 14.33
C GLU A 91 6.52 5.03 14.94
N LEU A 92 6.39 6.24 14.39
CA LEU A 92 5.37 7.19 14.83
C LEU A 92 3.95 6.65 14.58
N GLU A 93 3.68 6.11 13.38
CA GLU A 93 2.38 5.48 13.09
C GLU A 93 2.10 4.29 14.03
N LEU A 94 3.09 3.43 14.30
CA LEU A 94 2.96 2.29 15.21
C LEU A 94 2.62 2.71 16.65
N LEU A 95 3.16 3.84 17.11
CA LEU A 95 2.85 4.40 18.43
C LEU A 95 1.41 4.93 18.52
N LEU A 96 0.86 5.40 17.39
CA LEU A 96 -0.49 5.96 17.28
C LEU A 96 -1.58 4.90 16.99
N MET A 97 -1.18 3.64 16.75
CA MET A 97 -2.11 2.50 16.57
C MET A 97 -2.74 2.03 17.87
#